data_AF-G0U301-F1
#
_entry.id   AF-G0U301-F1
#
_cell.length_a   1.000
_cell.length_b   1.000
_cell.length_c   1.000
_cell.angle_alpha   90.00
_cell.angle_beta   90.00
_cell.angle_gamma   90.00
#
_symmetry.space_group_name_H-M   'P 1'
#
loop_
_entity.id
_entity.type
_entity.pdbx_description
1 polymer ?
#
loop_
_entity_poly.entity_id
_entity_poly.type
_entity_poly.pdbx_seq_one_letter_code
_entity_poly.pdbx_strand_id
1 'polypeptide(L)'
;MSVSRFSGYLVHSSDNAFFVSDDRELSVIKWNAIEQQFTFVSDSLCVQRYVECHLNGDFVDHESLDGRLDVSLRGCAVTRCYALFGVQSFGSSSLVLFVSERQFVSSLPLSDVHNIFLVKQLSCLRLPSCSSCVPVDPVVSDASKNGDYTGAADVLLSPSSNNLSEEISVQYCAVIEKFCALSQEHSGGSYFYYSPSVNLAHEPGMVVSETSELFSSFPNDDSMLSWRGLNGCGSAQSTCCAEDIFQWNLPLLNAFVNVEFPGHCKSRRYAPAFIRGAVVLSPAPSDGVRLLLINRLCYRWSGTRYNRRGLDSSGSGATANFSVSTLWVFPEDAQDQSASVRRVAAFSILRGSVPRRWQQPAN
;
A
#
# COMPACT_ATOMS: atom_id res chain seq x y z
N MET A 1 -15.94 10.55 8.24
CA MET A 1 -15.79 9.17 7.64
C MET A 1 -15.42 8.12 8.68
N SER A 2 -15.92 6.88 8.57
CA SER A 2 -15.65 5.82 9.56
C SER A 2 -14.24 5.22 9.45
N VAL A 3 -13.60 4.97 10.60
CA VAL A 3 -12.32 4.25 10.76
C VAL A 3 -12.38 2.82 10.21
N SER A 4 -13.58 2.25 10.03
CA SER A 4 -13.82 0.85 9.65
C SER A 4 -13.46 0.48 8.21
N ARG A 5 -13.25 1.45 7.31
CA ARG A 5 -13.05 1.16 5.87
C ARG A 5 -11.79 0.39 5.51
N PHE A 6 -10.77 0.48 6.34
CA PHE A 6 -9.47 -0.13 6.09
C PHE A 6 -9.16 -1.27 7.05
N SER A 7 -9.99 -1.45 8.08
CA SER A 7 -9.87 -2.57 9.00
C SER A 7 -10.81 -3.70 8.59
N GLY A 8 -10.47 -4.91 8.97
CA GLY A 8 -11.13 -6.12 8.53
C GLY A 8 -10.38 -7.37 8.93
N TYR A 9 -10.54 -8.40 8.13
CA TYR A 9 -9.95 -9.71 8.35
C TYR A 9 -9.37 -10.26 7.06
N LEU A 10 -8.17 -10.83 7.18
CA LEU A 10 -7.58 -11.66 6.14
C LEU A 10 -8.02 -13.11 6.40
N VAL A 11 -8.74 -13.69 5.45
CA VAL A 11 -9.14 -15.10 5.49
C VAL A 11 -8.26 -15.84 4.49
N HIS A 12 -7.45 -16.79 4.95
CA HIS A 12 -6.50 -17.47 4.07
C HIS A 12 -6.45 -18.99 4.29
N SER A 13 -6.20 -19.73 3.22
CA SER A 13 -5.88 -21.15 3.18
C SER A 13 -4.71 -21.39 2.20
N SER A 14 -4.39 -22.66 1.93
CA SER A 14 -3.42 -23.04 0.89
C SER A 14 -3.75 -22.47 -0.48
N ASP A 15 -5.04 -22.40 -0.82
CA ASP A 15 -5.51 -22.17 -2.18
C ASP A 15 -6.22 -20.83 -2.36
N ASN A 16 -6.68 -20.22 -1.26
CA ASN A 16 -7.45 -18.98 -1.32
C ASN A 16 -6.97 -17.96 -0.29
N ALA A 17 -7.04 -16.69 -0.66
CA ALA A 17 -6.86 -15.58 0.27
C ALA A 17 -7.89 -14.49 -0.04
N PHE A 18 -8.54 -13.99 1.00
CA PHE A 18 -9.56 -12.96 0.93
C PHE A 18 -9.29 -11.85 1.93
N PHE A 19 -9.73 -10.64 1.61
CA PHE A 19 -9.86 -9.56 2.57
C PHE A 19 -11.32 -9.16 2.73
N VAL A 20 -11.79 -9.21 3.98
CA VAL A 20 -13.16 -8.89 4.38
C VAL A 20 -13.11 -7.63 5.24
N SER A 21 -13.65 -6.52 4.73
CA SER A 21 -13.71 -5.24 5.44
C SER A 21 -14.71 -5.27 6.61
N ASP A 22 -14.44 -4.51 7.68
CA ASP A 22 -15.41 -4.24 8.74
C ASP A 22 -16.54 -3.33 8.26
N ASP A 23 -16.25 -2.46 7.30
CA ASP A 23 -17.28 -1.68 6.60
C ASP A 23 -18.03 -2.59 5.63
N ARG A 24 -19.30 -2.88 5.98
CA ARG A 24 -20.22 -3.74 5.23
C ARG A 24 -20.61 -3.17 3.87
N GLU A 25 -20.39 -1.88 3.64
CA GLU A 25 -20.59 -1.26 2.31
C GLU A 25 -19.50 -1.69 1.33
N LEU A 26 -18.35 -2.18 1.81
CA LEU A 26 -17.24 -2.60 0.96
C LEU A 26 -17.33 -4.08 0.61
N SER A 27 -17.20 -4.37 -0.68
CA SER A 27 -17.16 -5.74 -1.20
C SER A 27 -15.95 -6.50 -0.68
N VAL A 28 -16.10 -7.82 -0.53
CA VAL A 28 -14.97 -8.73 -0.27
C VAL A 28 -14.09 -8.82 -1.52
N ILE A 29 -12.79 -8.85 -1.31
CA ILE A 29 -11.80 -9.01 -2.39
C ILE A 29 -11.06 -10.33 -2.24
N LYS A 30 -10.77 -10.99 -3.36
CA LYS A 30 -10.08 -12.27 -3.43
C LYS A 30 -8.76 -12.13 -4.16
N TRP A 31 -7.73 -12.81 -3.67
CA TRP A 31 -6.45 -12.93 -4.36
C TRP A 31 -6.55 -13.81 -5.60
N ASN A 32 -6.16 -13.29 -6.76
CA ASN A 32 -5.94 -14.01 -7.99
C ASN A 32 -4.45 -14.30 -8.15
N ALA A 33 -4.05 -15.55 -7.95
CA ALA A 33 -2.64 -15.97 -8.03
C ALA A 33 -2.05 -15.89 -9.44
N ILE A 34 -2.88 -15.94 -10.49
CA ILE A 34 -2.43 -15.86 -11.89
C ILE A 34 -2.07 -14.41 -12.24
N GLU A 35 -2.95 -13.48 -11.88
CA GLU A 35 -2.76 -12.05 -12.16
C GLU A 35 -1.91 -11.35 -11.09
N GLN A 36 -1.65 -12.04 -9.96
CA GLN A 36 -1.02 -11.49 -8.76
C GLN A 36 -1.70 -10.20 -8.27
N GLN A 37 -3.03 -10.21 -8.29
CA GLN A 37 -3.86 -9.05 -7.96
C GLN A 37 -5.09 -9.48 -7.18
N PHE A 38 -5.64 -8.56 -6.40
CA PHE A 38 -6.96 -8.72 -5.80
C PHE A 38 -8.05 -8.36 -6.80
N THR A 39 -9.16 -9.08 -6.73
CA THR A 39 -10.36 -8.85 -7.55
C THR A 39 -11.61 -8.90 -6.69
N PHE A 40 -12.68 -8.22 -7.12
CA PHE A 40 -13.96 -8.25 -6.41
C PHE A 40 -14.61 -9.63 -6.50
N VAL A 41 -15.24 -10.04 -5.39
CA VAL A 41 -16.05 -11.26 -5.34
C VAL A 41 -17.52 -10.90 -5.52
N SER A 42 -18.16 -11.42 -6.57
CA SER A 42 -19.57 -11.15 -6.89
C SER A 42 -20.55 -11.72 -5.85
N ASP A 43 -20.22 -12.84 -5.19
CA ASP A 43 -21.00 -13.44 -4.12
C ASP A 43 -20.13 -13.56 -2.85
N SER A 44 -20.21 -12.54 -1.99
CA SER A 44 -19.35 -12.39 -0.81
C SER A 44 -20.01 -12.78 0.51
N LEU A 45 -21.30 -13.13 0.49
CA LEU A 45 -22.08 -13.40 1.70
C LEU A 45 -21.56 -14.61 2.47
N CYS A 46 -21.06 -15.63 1.77
CA CYS A 46 -20.51 -16.83 2.41
C CYS A 46 -19.24 -16.51 3.23
N VAL A 47 -18.32 -15.71 2.68
CA VAL A 47 -17.06 -15.34 3.35
C VAL A 47 -17.33 -14.39 4.51
N GLN A 48 -18.24 -13.43 4.34
CA GLN A 48 -18.63 -12.52 5.42
C GLN A 48 -19.24 -13.30 6.61
N ARG A 49 -20.18 -14.20 6.35
CA ARG A 49 -20.77 -15.06 7.39
C ARG A 49 -19.74 -15.96 8.07
N TYR A 50 -18.78 -16.50 7.31
CA TYR A 50 -17.71 -17.30 7.87
C TYR A 50 -16.90 -16.52 8.91
N VAL A 51 -16.53 -15.27 8.61
CA VAL A 51 -15.83 -14.39 9.57
C VAL A 51 -16.71 -14.12 10.80
N GLU A 52 -18.00 -13.83 10.62
CA GLU A 52 -18.93 -13.59 11.74
C GLU A 52 -19.05 -14.80 12.66
N CYS A 53 -19.21 -16.01 12.11
CA CYS A 53 -19.24 -17.25 12.88
C CYS A 53 -17.93 -17.49 13.64
N HIS A 54 -16.79 -17.25 12.99
CA HIS A 54 -15.47 -17.42 13.62
C HIS A 54 -15.28 -16.49 14.82
N LEU A 55 -15.75 -15.24 14.72
CA LEU A 55 -15.63 -14.25 15.78
C LEU A 55 -16.56 -14.52 16.98
N ASN A 56 -17.76 -15.06 16.72
CA ASN A 56 -18.72 -15.37 17.78
C ASN A 56 -18.36 -16.65 18.55
N GLY A 57 -17.37 -17.42 18.09
CA GLY A 57 -17.04 -18.72 18.69
C GLY A 57 -18.10 -19.79 18.44
N ASP A 58 -19.09 -19.49 17.59
CA ASP A 58 -20.13 -20.40 17.15
C ASP A 58 -19.54 -21.33 16.06
N PHE A 59 -18.60 -22.18 16.46
CA PHE A 59 -18.26 -23.38 15.70
C PHE A 59 -19.42 -24.37 15.86
N VAL A 60 -20.55 -24.04 15.25
CA VAL A 60 -21.60 -25.01 14.99
C VAL A 60 -20.96 -26.07 14.10
N ASP A 61 -21.06 -27.34 14.49
CA ASP A 61 -20.67 -28.46 13.65
C ASP A 61 -21.11 -28.16 12.21
N HIS A 62 -20.13 -28.12 11.30
CA HIS A 62 -20.22 -27.60 9.93
C HIS A 62 -21.22 -28.35 9.03
N GLU A 63 -22.10 -29.17 9.60
CA GLU A 63 -23.19 -29.87 8.96
C GLU A 63 -24.53 -29.11 9.01
N SER A 64 -24.75 -28.16 9.92
CA SER A 64 -26.07 -27.52 10.08
C SER A 64 -26.20 -26.10 9.49
N LEU A 65 -25.14 -25.52 8.94
CA LEU A 65 -25.21 -24.29 8.14
C LEU A 65 -25.57 -24.63 6.68
N ASP A 66 -26.78 -25.15 6.51
CA ASP A 66 -27.59 -25.15 5.29
C ASP A 66 -26.81 -25.31 3.96
N GLY A 67 -25.98 -26.35 3.85
CA GLY A 67 -25.39 -26.86 2.59
C GLY A 67 -24.65 -25.88 1.66
N ARG A 68 -24.40 -24.63 2.09
CA ARG A 68 -23.98 -23.52 1.21
C ARG A 68 -22.67 -22.85 1.61
N LEU A 69 -22.05 -23.26 2.72
CA LEU A 69 -20.67 -22.86 2.98
C LEU A 69 -19.77 -23.61 2.00
N ASP A 70 -19.22 -22.86 1.05
CA ASP A 70 -18.30 -23.35 0.04
C ASP A 70 -17.19 -24.17 0.71
N VAL A 71 -16.95 -25.38 0.20
CA VAL A 71 -15.94 -26.32 0.71
C VAL A 71 -14.57 -25.65 0.78
N SER A 72 -14.35 -24.62 -0.04
CA SER A 72 -13.14 -23.80 -0.11
C SER A 72 -12.79 -23.00 1.16
N LEU A 73 -13.73 -22.82 2.10
CA LEU A 73 -13.52 -22.07 3.35
C LEU A 73 -13.20 -22.95 4.57
N ARG A 74 -13.30 -24.28 4.45
CA ARG A 74 -12.95 -25.19 5.56
C ARG A 74 -11.44 -25.14 5.82
N GLY A 75 -11.07 -24.95 7.09
CA GLY A 75 -9.66 -24.87 7.51
C GLY A 75 -8.95 -23.55 7.18
N CYS A 76 -9.70 -22.51 6.76
CA CYS A 76 -9.13 -21.17 6.63
C CYS A 76 -8.73 -20.61 8.01
N ALA A 77 -7.58 -19.94 8.05
CA ALA A 77 -7.19 -19.10 9.16
C ALA A 77 -7.76 -17.69 8.96
N VAL A 78 -8.26 -17.09 10.05
CA VAL A 78 -8.79 -15.73 10.06
C VAL A 78 -7.85 -14.85 10.88
N THR A 79 -7.24 -13.87 10.23
CA THR A 79 -6.28 -12.95 10.87
C THR A 79 -6.83 -11.54 10.88
N ARG A 80 -6.81 -10.88 12.05
CA ARG A 80 -7.21 -9.47 12.17
C ARG A 80 -6.27 -8.59 11.34
N CYS A 81 -6.85 -7.68 10.57
CA CYS A 81 -6.11 -6.71 9.75
C CYS A 81 -6.64 -5.29 10.04
N TYR A 82 -5.81 -4.40 10.55
CA TYR A 82 -6.20 -3.01 10.82
C TYR A 82 -6.02 -2.08 9.62
N ALA A 83 -5.16 -2.47 8.68
CA ALA A 83 -4.97 -1.83 7.37
C ALA A 83 -4.08 -2.71 6.50
N LEU A 84 -4.43 -2.85 5.23
CA LEU A 84 -3.56 -3.43 4.22
C LEU A 84 -2.42 -2.46 3.94
N PHE A 85 -1.18 -2.93 4.05
CA PHE A 85 -0.01 -2.14 3.67
C PHE A 85 0.22 -2.27 2.17
N GLY A 86 0.24 -3.50 1.65
CA GLY A 86 0.36 -3.76 0.22
C GLY A 86 0.70 -5.22 -0.07
N VAL A 87 1.02 -5.53 -1.32
CA VAL A 87 1.52 -6.86 -1.71
C VAL A 87 2.89 -6.72 -2.37
N GLN A 88 3.84 -7.54 -1.94
CA GLN A 88 5.13 -7.68 -2.58
C GLN A 88 5.17 -9.01 -3.34
N SER A 89 5.22 -8.95 -4.67
CA SER A 89 5.41 -10.11 -5.54
C SER A 89 6.88 -10.28 -5.92
N PHE A 90 7.33 -11.53 -6.03
CA PHE A 90 8.67 -11.91 -6.47
C PHE A 90 8.60 -13.30 -7.14
N GLY A 91 8.83 -13.34 -8.45
CA GLY A 91 8.57 -14.54 -9.24
C GLY A 91 7.09 -14.94 -9.15
N SER A 92 6.82 -16.22 -8.89
CA SER A 92 5.48 -16.77 -8.69
C SER A 92 4.93 -16.63 -7.25
N SER A 93 5.73 -16.08 -6.33
CA SER A 93 5.36 -15.91 -4.93
C SER A 93 4.95 -14.48 -4.62
N SER A 94 4.01 -14.33 -3.69
CA SER A 94 3.55 -13.02 -3.23
C SER A 94 3.34 -13.04 -1.72
N LEU A 95 3.71 -11.94 -1.07
CA LEU A 95 3.44 -11.69 0.34
C LEU A 95 2.49 -10.50 0.48
N VAL A 96 1.38 -10.69 1.20
CA VAL A 96 0.56 -9.55 1.66
C VAL A 96 1.17 -9.01 2.95
N LEU A 97 1.39 -7.71 3.00
CA LEU A 97 1.83 -6.98 4.20
C LEU A 97 0.63 -6.23 4.76
N PHE A 98 0.44 -6.28 6.07
CA PHE A 98 -0.69 -5.68 6.75
C PHE A 98 -0.37 -5.29 8.19
N VAL A 99 -1.15 -4.37 8.74
CA VAL A 99 -1.03 -3.92 10.13
C VAL A 99 -1.81 -4.88 11.02
N SER A 100 -1.12 -5.64 11.85
CA SER A 100 -1.71 -6.55 12.84
C SER A 100 -1.90 -5.88 14.20
N GLU A 101 -1.12 -4.84 14.51
CA GLU A 101 -1.31 -4.01 15.71
C GLU A 101 -1.09 -2.53 15.41
N ARG A 102 -1.91 -1.67 16.03
CA ARG A 102 -1.81 -0.22 15.91
C ARG A 102 -2.05 0.48 17.24
N GLN A 103 -1.55 1.71 17.36
CA GLN A 103 -1.83 2.60 18.49
C GLN A 103 -2.40 3.92 17.96
N PHE A 104 -3.47 4.42 18.57
CA PHE A 104 -3.94 5.79 18.32
C PHE A 104 -2.92 6.81 18.85
N VAL A 105 -2.58 7.81 18.03
CA VAL A 105 -1.57 8.82 18.38
C VAL A 105 -2.21 10.19 18.58
N SER A 106 -2.99 10.63 17.60
CA SER A 106 -3.60 11.96 17.58
C SER A 106 -4.74 11.99 16.57
N SER A 107 -5.52 13.07 16.60
CA SER A 107 -6.46 13.42 15.54
C SER A 107 -6.03 14.71 14.83
N LEU A 108 -6.35 14.82 13.54
CA LEU A 108 -6.37 16.07 12.76
C LEU A 108 -7.80 16.61 12.77
N PRO A 109 -8.11 17.68 13.53
CA PRO A 109 -9.44 18.29 13.56
C PRO A 109 -9.59 19.28 12.40
N LEU A 110 -9.97 18.76 11.23
CA LEU A 110 -10.29 19.57 10.04
C LEU A 110 -11.81 19.82 10.01
N SER A 111 -12.46 19.57 8.86
CA SER A 111 -13.93 19.52 8.77
C SER A 111 -14.49 18.39 9.64
N ASP A 112 -13.84 17.23 9.61
CA ASP A 112 -14.08 16.06 10.46
C ASP A 112 -12.88 15.80 11.39
N VAL A 113 -13.08 14.91 12.37
CA VAL A 113 -11.98 14.37 13.19
C VAL A 113 -11.32 13.21 12.45
N HIS A 114 -10.07 13.40 12.03
CA HIS A 114 -9.31 12.38 11.31
C HIS A 114 -8.26 11.73 12.20
N ASN A 115 -8.49 10.48 12.58
CA ASN A 115 -7.60 9.76 13.49
C ASN A 115 -6.30 9.30 12.80
N ILE A 116 -5.18 9.49 13.47
CA ILE A 116 -3.85 9.05 13.04
C ILE A 116 -3.41 7.90 13.94
N PHE A 117 -2.95 6.82 13.31
CA PHE A 117 -2.48 5.63 13.98
C PHE A 117 -1.00 5.39 13.71
N LEU A 118 -0.28 5.03 14.76
CA LEU A 118 1.06 4.44 14.71
C LEU A 118 0.93 2.94 14.43
N VAL A 119 1.70 2.43 13.49
CA VAL A 119 1.85 0.99 13.26
C VAL A 119 2.72 0.41 14.37
N LYS A 120 2.13 -0.47 15.19
CA LYS A 120 2.85 -1.20 16.24
C LYS A 120 3.42 -2.50 15.72
N GLN A 121 2.65 -3.22 14.90
CA GLN A 121 3.14 -4.44 14.29
C GLN A 121 2.71 -4.47 12.83
N LEU A 122 3.71 -4.58 11.96
CA LEU A 122 3.51 -5.02 10.60
C LEU A 122 3.70 -6.53 10.56
N SER A 123 2.79 -7.22 9.89
CA SER A 123 2.83 -8.66 9.67
C SER A 123 2.76 -8.94 8.18
N CYS A 124 3.23 -10.12 7.79
CA CYS A 124 3.10 -10.60 6.42
C CYS A 124 2.56 -12.02 6.39
N LEU A 125 1.80 -12.33 5.34
CA LEU A 125 1.31 -13.67 5.04
C LEU A 125 1.65 -14.03 3.60
N ARG A 126 2.04 -15.28 3.37
CA ARG A 126 2.24 -15.79 2.02
C ARG A 126 0.89 -16.03 1.36
N LEU A 127 0.73 -15.44 0.18
CA LEU A 127 -0.45 -15.62 -0.64
C LEU A 127 -0.32 -16.90 -1.48
N PRO A 128 -1.44 -17.54 -1.84
CA PRO A 128 -1.44 -18.68 -2.75
C PRO A 128 -0.71 -18.37 -4.07
N SER A 129 0.12 -19.31 -4.50
CA SER A 129 0.89 -19.23 -5.75
C SER A 129 0.28 -20.15 -6.81
N CYS A 130 0.40 -19.76 -8.08
CA CYS A 130 0.01 -20.62 -9.19
C CYS A 130 1.07 -21.70 -9.42
N SER A 131 0.74 -22.97 -9.15
CA SER A 131 1.65 -24.11 -9.36
C SER A 131 1.69 -24.61 -10.81
N SER A 132 0.81 -24.12 -11.68
CA SER A 132 0.60 -24.68 -13.03
C SER A 132 1.40 -24.02 -14.15
N CYS A 133 2.37 -23.16 -13.85
CA CYS A 133 3.31 -22.64 -14.85
C CYS A 133 4.43 -23.65 -15.10
N VAL A 134 4.08 -24.86 -15.55
CA VAL A 134 5.04 -25.79 -16.14
C VAL A 134 5.46 -25.17 -17.48
N PRO A 135 6.76 -24.93 -17.74
CA PRO A 135 7.19 -24.57 -19.08
C PRO A 135 6.76 -25.71 -20.00
N VAL A 136 5.91 -25.41 -20.98
CA VAL A 136 5.66 -26.34 -22.07
C VAL A 136 7.01 -26.47 -22.78
N ASP A 137 7.71 -27.58 -22.53
CA ASP A 137 8.85 -27.97 -23.34
C ASP A 137 8.39 -27.93 -24.80
N PRO A 138 9.08 -27.21 -25.70
CA PRO A 138 8.75 -27.29 -27.10
C PRO A 138 8.98 -28.74 -27.51
N VAL A 139 7.88 -29.44 -27.83
CA VAL A 139 7.91 -30.75 -28.47
C VAL A 139 8.71 -30.56 -29.75
N VAL A 140 9.97 -31.01 -29.72
CA VAL A 140 10.81 -31.15 -30.91
C VAL A 140 10.16 -32.26 -31.71
N SER A 141 9.29 -31.87 -32.64
CA SER A 141 8.82 -32.74 -33.70
C SER A 141 9.99 -32.99 -34.65
N ASP A 142 10.55 -34.19 -34.54
CA ASP A 142 11.48 -34.78 -35.50
C ASP A 142 10.91 -34.70 -36.92
N ALA A 143 11.55 -33.90 -37.77
CA ALA A 143 11.38 -33.99 -39.21
C ALA A 143 12.75 -33.77 -39.88
N SER A 144 13.40 -34.88 -40.18
CA SER A 144 14.57 -35.00 -41.04
C SER A 144 14.37 -34.33 -42.41
N LYS A 145 15.34 -33.54 -42.88
CA LYS A 145 15.93 -33.62 -44.24
C LYS A 145 17.02 -32.55 -44.49
N ASN A 146 18.25 -33.05 -44.64
CA ASN A 146 19.35 -32.65 -45.54
C ASN A 146 19.67 -31.17 -45.81
N GLY A 147 20.95 -30.82 -45.60
CA GLY A 147 21.66 -29.82 -46.40
C GLY A 147 22.74 -29.04 -45.64
N ASP A 148 24.00 -29.32 -45.94
CA ASP A 148 25.20 -28.57 -45.54
C ASP A 148 25.02 -27.04 -45.66
N TYR A 149 25.33 -26.29 -44.60
CA TYR A 149 25.99 -24.98 -44.68
C TYR A 149 26.75 -24.67 -43.38
N THR A 150 28.04 -24.39 -43.54
CA THR A 150 28.99 -23.94 -42.53
C THR A 150 28.85 -22.44 -42.27
N GLY A 151 28.99 -22.02 -41.00
CA GLY A 151 29.37 -20.65 -40.65
C GLY A 151 28.39 -19.86 -39.77
N ALA A 152 28.62 -19.94 -38.45
CA ALA A 152 28.33 -18.94 -37.42
C ALA A 152 27.05 -18.08 -37.57
N ALA A 153 25.94 -18.59 -37.04
CA ALA A 153 24.76 -17.78 -36.71
C ALA A 153 24.74 -17.52 -35.20
N ASP A 154 24.64 -16.24 -34.84
CA ASP A 154 24.22 -15.72 -33.53
C ASP A 154 22.97 -16.46 -33.05
N VAL A 155 23.14 -17.34 -32.06
CA VAL A 155 22.02 -17.87 -31.28
C VAL A 155 21.76 -16.89 -30.15
N LEU A 156 20.75 -16.06 -30.37
CA LEU A 156 20.05 -15.30 -29.34
C LEU A 156 19.69 -16.25 -28.19
N LEU A 157 20.44 -16.17 -27.10
CA LEU A 157 20.05 -16.71 -25.80
C LEU A 157 18.83 -15.92 -25.32
N SER A 158 17.64 -16.39 -25.68
CA SER A 158 16.41 -15.99 -25.02
C SER A 158 16.54 -16.32 -23.53
N PRO A 159 16.49 -15.35 -22.61
CA PRO A 159 16.54 -15.65 -21.19
C PRO A 159 15.21 -16.32 -20.82
N SER A 160 15.25 -17.61 -20.51
CA SER A 160 14.18 -18.32 -19.81
C SER A 160 14.13 -17.85 -18.34
N SER A 161 13.86 -16.57 -18.13
CA SER A 161 13.63 -16.02 -16.80
C SER A 161 12.16 -16.20 -16.46
N ASN A 162 11.85 -17.01 -15.45
CA ASN A 162 10.72 -16.75 -14.54
C ASN A 162 10.69 -17.59 -13.27
N ASN A 163 11.56 -18.59 -13.11
CA ASN A 163 11.73 -19.27 -11.83
C ASN A 163 12.99 -18.74 -11.15
N LEU A 164 12.84 -17.72 -10.31
CA LEU A 164 13.83 -17.45 -9.25
C LEU A 164 14.06 -18.78 -8.52
N SER A 165 15.31 -19.12 -8.20
CA SER A 165 15.56 -20.33 -7.42
C SER A 165 14.75 -20.24 -6.12
N GLU A 166 14.19 -21.37 -5.68
CA GLU A 166 13.40 -21.44 -4.45
C GLU A 166 14.16 -20.84 -3.26
N GLU A 167 15.48 -21.04 -3.24
CA GLU A 167 16.41 -20.43 -2.29
C GLU A 167 16.38 -18.89 -2.28
N ILE A 168 16.40 -18.24 -3.45
CA ILE A 168 16.30 -16.77 -3.53
C ILE A 168 14.95 -16.29 -3.00
N SER A 169 13.88 -17.03 -3.30
CA SER A 169 12.54 -16.69 -2.82
C SER A 169 12.46 -16.77 -1.30
N VAL A 170 13.04 -17.80 -0.69
CA VAL A 170 13.13 -17.96 0.78
C VAL A 170 13.92 -16.82 1.41
N GLN A 171 15.09 -16.47 0.84
CA GLN A 171 15.90 -15.36 1.34
C GLN A 171 15.15 -14.02 1.25
N TYR A 172 14.42 -13.80 0.15
CA TYR A 172 13.64 -12.58 -0.03
C TYR A 172 12.47 -12.49 0.96
N CYS A 173 11.76 -13.61 1.21
CA CYS A 173 10.77 -13.71 2.29
C CYS A 173 11.38 -13.34 3.64
N ALA A 174 12.53 -13.90 3.99
CA ALA A 174 13.18 -13.65 5.26
C ALA A 174 13.56 -12.17 5.45
N VAL A 175 13.94 -11.46 4.37
CA VAL A 175 14.19 -10.01 4.42
C VAL A 175 12.90 -9.24 4.73
N ILE A 176 11.79 -9.61 4.11
CA ILE A 176 10.48 -8.97 4.34
C ILE A 176 9.95 -9.28 5.74
N GLU A 177 10.03 -10.53 6.19
CA GLU A 177 9.64 -10.94 7.53
C GLU A 177 10.46 -10.19 8.58
N LYS A 178 11.77 -10.05 8.38
CA LYS A 178 12.63 -9.25 9.25
C LYS A 178 12.24 -7.77 9.23
N PHE A 179 11.89 -7.21 8.07
CA PHE A 179 11.40 -5.85 7.98
C PHE A 179 10.10 -5.65 8.78
N CYS A 180 9.15 -6.60 8.67
CA CYS A 180 7.91 -6.60 9.44
C CYS A 180 8.16 -6.73 10.95
N ALA A 181 9.03 -7.65 11.36
CA ALA A 181 9.40 -7.88 12.76
C ALA A 181 10.05 -6.64 13.41
N LEU A 182 10.81 -5.86 12.63
CA LEU A 182 11.48 -4.64 13.09
C LEU A 182 10.64 -3.37 12.88
N SER A 183 9.32 -3.49 12.75
CA SER A 183 8.43 -2.37 12.45
C SER A 183 8.44 -1.23 13.48
N GLN A 184 8.82 -1.50 14.74
CA GLN A 184 9.01 -0.49 15.79
C GLN A 184 10.47 -0.07 16.00
N GLU A 185 11.44 -0.72 15.36
CA GLU A 185 12.87 -0.46 15.57
C GLU A 185 13.54 0.11 14.31
N HIS A 186 12.76 0.71 13.43
CA HIS A 186 13.30 1.36 12.26
C HIS A 186 14.28 2.47 12.67
N SER A 187 15.43 2.48 11.99
CA SER A 187 16.59 3.30 12.35
C SER A 187 16.23 4.76 12.65
N GLY A 188 16.67 5.25 13.82
CA GLY A 188 16.60 6.67 14.19
C GLY A 188 15.26 7.18 14.73
N GLY A 189 14.41 6.30 15.30
CA GLY A 189 13.14 6.72 15.92
C GLY A 189 12.06 7.15 14.92
N SER A 190 12.12 6.62 13.70
CA SER A 190 11.10 6.84 12.67
C SER A 190 10.15 5.66 12.61
N TYR A 191 8.85 5.91 12.54
CA TYR A 191 7.83 4.85 12.53
C TYR A 191 6.87 5.01 11.35
N PHE A 192 6.07 3.98 11.08
CA PHE A 192 4.99 4.07 10.12
C PHE A 192 3.72 4.62 10.77
N TYR A 193 3.08 5.56 10.05
CA TYR A 193 1.81 6.14 10.45
C TYR A 193 0.85 6.15 9.26
N TYR A 194 -0.43 6.06 9.55
CA TYR A 194 -1.48 6.21 8.55
C TYR A 194 -2.72 6.83 9.16
N SER A 195 -3.58 7.39 8.30
CA SER A 195 -4.95 7.73 8.66
C SER A 195 -5.92 7.01 7.72
N PRO A 196 -7.00 6.41 8.24
CA PRO A 196 -8.06 5.85 7.42
C PRO A 196 -8.83 6.89 6.62
N SER A 197 -8.81 8.17 7.02
CA SER A 197 -9.73 9.16 6.45
C SER A 197 -9.05 10.26 5.65
N VAL A 198 -7.72 10.39 5.74
CA VAL A 198 -6.94 11.40 5.01
C VAL A 198 -5.61 10.80 4.55
N ASN A 199 -5.13 11.24 3.39
CA ASN A 199 -3.81 10.84 2.93
C ASN A 199 -2.73 11.69 3.62
N LEU A 200 -2.04 11.10 4.61
CA LEU A 200 -0.96 11.80 5.32
C LEU A 200 0.27 12.09 4.43
N ALA A 201 0.40 11.47 3.26
CA ALA A 201 1.47 11.77 2.30
C ALA A 201 1.27 13.13 1.62
N HIS A 202 0.03 13.63 1.54
CA HIS A 202 -0.33 14.87 0.86
C HIS A 202 0.06 16.13 1.64
N GLU A 203 0.42 17.19 0.93
CA GLU A 203 0.65 18.49 1.54
C GLU A 203 -0.63 19.08 2.17
N PRO A 204 -0.50 20.03 3.13
CA PRO A 204 -1.66 20.54 3.87
C PRO A 204 -2.81 21.06 3.01
N GLY A 205 -2.50 21.77 1.93
CA GLY A 205 -3.52 22.30 1.02
C GLY A 205 -4.37 21.19 0.41
N MET A 206 -3.72 20.14 -0.08
CA MET A 206 -4.37 18.97 -0.65
C MET A 206 -5.20 18.20 0.39
N VAL A 207 -4.66 17.99 1.60
CA VAL A 207 -5.41 17.34 2.69
C VAL A 207 -6.70 18.12 2.99
N VAL A 208 -6.63 19.45 3.06
CA VAL A 208 -7.80 20.30 3.32
C VAL A 208 -8.79 20.29 2.15
N SER A 209 -8.30 20.37 0.91
CA SER A 209 -9.15 20.33 -0.30
C SER A 209 -9.89 19.00 -0.43
N GLU A 210 -9.20 17.86 -0.26
CA GLU A 210 -9.83 16.53 -0.29
C GLU A 210 -10.92 16.41 0.77
N THR A 211 -10.67 16.93 1.98
CA THR A 211 -11.69 16.93 3.04
C THR A 211 -12.86 17.86 2.78
N SER A 212 -12.73 18.83 1.86
CA SER A 212 -13.78 19.79 1.51
C SER A 212 -14.62 19.31 0.32
N GLU A 213 -13.99 18.71 -0.70
CA GLU A 213 -14.67 18.12 -1.86
C GLU A 213 -15.60 16.97 -1.48
N LEU A 214 -15.33 16.29 -0.36
CA LEU A 214 -16.20 15.26 0.20
C LEU A 214 -17.56 15.81 0.70
N PHE A 215 -17.69 17.12 0.89
CA PHE A 215 -18.93 17.77 1.33
C PHE A 215 -19.64 18.55 0.21
N SER A 216 -18.96 18.90 -0.88
CA SER A 216 -19.57 19.57 -2.03
C SER A 216 -19.86 18.57 -3.14
N SER A 217 -21.01 17.91 -3.07
CA SER A 217 -21.61 17.30 -4.27
C SER A 217 -22.02 18.42 -5.22
N PHE A 218 -21.48 18.47 -6.45
CA PHE A 218 -22.12 18.85 -7.74
C PHE A 218 -21.06 19.04 -8.86
N PRO A 219 -21.45 18.97 -10.16
CA PRO A 219 -20.81 18.08 -11.13
C PRO A 219 -19.89 18.79 -12.13
N ASN A 220 -19.18 17.94 -12.88
CA ASN A 220 -18.48 18.22 -14.14
C ASN A 220 -17.30 19.19 -14.05
N ASP A 221 -16.11 18.63 -13.84
CA ASP A 221 -14.99 19.09 -14.66
C ASP A 221 -14.16 17.92 -15.16
N ASP A 222 -14.13 17.83 -16.48
CA ASP A 222 -13.55 16.77 -17.28
C ASP A 222 -12.09 17.17 -17.55
N SER A 223 -11.26 17.21 -16.50
CA SER A 223 -9.83 17.48 -16.65
C SER A 223 -9.01 16.20 -16.39
N MET A 224 -8.54 15.65 -17.50
CA MET A 224 -7.49 14.65 -17.65
C MET A 224 -6.46 14.58 -16.51
N LEU A 225 -6.36 13.41 -15.86
CA LEU A 225 -5.07 12.85 -15.47
C LEU A 225 -5.10 11.35 -15.80
N SER A 226 -4.57 11.02 -16.96
CA SER A 226 -4.46 9.66 -17.47
C SER A 226 -3.44 8.87 -16.65
N TRP A 227 -3.91 8.06 -15.71
CA TRP A 227 -3.10 7.01 -15.09
C TRP A 227 -3.10 5.78 -16.02
N ARG A 228 -2.21 5.79 -17.00
CA ARG A 228 -1.79 4.59 -17.73
C ARG A 228 -0.28 4.64 -17.91
N GLY A 229 0.42 3.63 -17.41
CA GLY A 229 1.78 3.35 -17.83
C GLY A 229 2.69 2.78 -16.76
N LEU A 230 2.48 1.52 -16.37
CA LEU A 230 3.59 0.66 -15.95
C LEU A 230 3.65 -0.51 -16.93
N ASN A 231 4.28 -0.26 -18.08
CA ASN A 231 4.94 -1.28 -18.88
C ASN A 231 6.31 -0.74 -19.29
N GLY A 232 7.27 -1.66 -19.33
CA GLY A 232 8.69 -1.37 -19.27
C GLY A 232 9.28 -0.52 -20.39
N CYS A 233 10.50 -0.08 -20.09
CA CYS A 233 11.54 0.37 -21.02
C CYS A 233 11.15 1.47 -22.01
N GLY A 234 11.66 2.68 -21.74
CA GLY A 234 11.80 3.72 -22.75
C GLY A 234 10.99 4.99 -22.47
N SER A 235 11.71 6.05 -22.11
CA SER A 235 11.34 7.45 -22.32
C SER A 235 9.86 7.83 -22.17
N ALA A 236 9.42 8.01 -20.93
CA ALA A 236 8.34 8.94 -20.63
C ALA A 236 8.73 9.71 -19.37
N GLN A 237 8.91 11.02 -19.51
CA GLN A 237 8.89 11.95 -18.38
C GLN A 237 7.48 11.87 -17.78
N SER A 238 7.25 10.87 -16.93
CA SER A 238 6.15 10.94 -15.99
C SER A 238 6.49 12.10 -15.06
N THR A 239 5.69 13.16 -15.14
CA THR A 239 5.61 14.18 -14.09
C THR A 239 5.20 13.46 -12.82
N CYS A 240 6.20 12.96 -12.11
CA CYS A 240 6.03 12.38 -10.79
C CYS A 240 5.38 13.45 -9.92
N CYS A 241 4.10 13.26 -9.59
CA CYS A 241 3.45 14.15 -8.65
C CYS A 241 4.25 14.10 -7.34
N ALA A 242 4.57 15.26 -6.79
CA ALA A 242 5.36 15.38 -5.56
C ALA A 242 4.67 14.75 -4.34
N GLU A 243 3.46 14.22 -4.52
CA GLU A 243 2.59 13.61 -3.52
C GLU A 243 2.97 12.14 -3.25
N ASP A 244 3.45 11.43 -4.28
CA ASP A 244 3.70 9.98 -4.21
C ASP A 244 4.93 9.62 -3.39
N ILE A 245 5.92 10.50 -3.33
CA ILE A 245 7.25 10.29 -2.75
C ILE A 245 7.25 10.07 -1.23
N PHE A 246 6.14 10.41 -0.54
CA PHE A 246 5.96 10.16 0.89
C PHE A 246 5.08 8.96 1.19
N GLN A 247 4.40 8.40 0.20
CA GLN A 247 3.59 7.20 0.37
C GLN A 247 4.47 5.95 0.28
N TRP A 248 4.91 5.47 1.44
CA TRP A 248 5.87 4.36 1.55
C TRP A 248 5.37 3.05 0.97
N ASN A 249 4.06 2.82 1.02
CA ASN A 249 3.47 1.60 0.50
C ASN A 249 3.09 1.69 -0.98
N LEU A 250 3.25 2.84 -1.64
CA LEU A 250 2.84 3.03 -3.04
C LEU A 250 3.37 1.95 -4.00
N PRO A 251 4.66 1.53 -3.94
CA PRO A 251 5.17 0.49 -4.83
C PRO A 251 4.48 -0.88 -4.67
N LEU A 252 3.80 -1.11 -3.54
CA LEU A 252 3.15 -2.36 -3.19
C LEU A 252 1.64 -2.35 -3.54
N LEU A 253 1.13 -1.26 -4.13
CA LEU A 253 -0.30 -1.10 -4.38
C LEU A 253 -0.75 -1.61 -5.75
N ASN A 254 0.18 -2.04 -6.61
CA ASN A 254 -0.14 -2.59 -7.93
C ASN A 254 -1.10 -3.79 -7.85
N ALA A 255 -1.06 -4.56 -6.77
CA ALA A 255 -1.96 -5.67 -6.53
C ALA A 255 -3.44 -5.26 -6.34
N PHE A 256 -3.75 -3.98 -6.17
CA PHE A 256 -5.11 -3.48 -5.91
C PHE A 256 -5.68 -2.64 -7.05
N VAL A 257 -4.99 -2.55 -8.20
CA VAL A 257 -5.36 -1.66 -9.32
C VAL A 257 -6.74 -1.98 -9.90
N ASN A 258 -7.14 -3.25 -9.91
CA ASN A 258 -8.44 -3.66 -10.44
C ASN A 258 -9.58 -3.60 -9.40
N VAL A 259 -9.27 -3.12 -8.19
CA VAL A 259 -10.21 -3.02 -7.08
C VAL A 259 -10.61 -1.56 -6.85
N GLU A 260 -11.07 -0.91 -7.92
CA GLU A 260 -11.60 0.45 -7.87
C GLU A 260 -13.12 0.43 -7.66
N PHE A 261 -13.62 1.24 -6.73
CA PHE A 261 -15.05 1.32 -6.44
C PHE A 261 -15.81 1.95 -7.61
N PRO A 262 -16.86 1.30 -8.15
CA PRO A 262 -17.75 1.95 -9.09
C PRO A 262 -18.60 3.00 -8.35
N GLY A 263 -18.34 4.28 -8.65
CA GLY A 263 -19.14 5.41 -8.16
C GLY A 263 -18.40 6.36 -7.21
N HIS A 264 -17.97 7.50 -7.77
CA HIS A 264 -17.84 8.80 -7.08
C HIS A 264 -16.83 8.98 -5.94
N CYS A 265 -15.65 8.37 -6.00
CA CYS A 265 -14.44 8.95 -5.40
C CYS A 265 -13.20 8.27 -5.98
N LYS A 266 -12.39 8.99 -6.78
CA LYS A 266 -11.18 8.47 -7.49
C LYS A 266 -10.03 8.02 -6.56
N SER A 267 -10.24 7.90 -5.26
CA SER A 267 -9.18 7.57 -4.30
C SER A 267 -9.70 6.83 -3.07
N ARG A 268 -10.21 5.60 -3.22
CA ARG A 268 -10.38 4.70 -2.07
C ARG A 268 -9.81 3.33 -2.39
N ARG A 269 -8.48 3.28 -2.35
CA ARG A 269 -7.70 2.03 -2.36
C ARG A 269 -8.04 1.27 -1.07
N TYR A 270 -8.18 -0.06 -1.10
CA TYR A 270 -8.36 -0.91 0.09
C TYR A 270 -7.18 -0.81 1.09
N ALA A 271 -6.09 -0.15 0.69
CA ALA A 271 -4.93 0.18 1.49
C ALA A 271 -4.85 1.70 1.69
N PRO A 272 -4.72 2.20 2.94
CA PRO A 272 -4.50 3.62 3.17
C PRO A 272 -3.08 4.01 2.76
N ALA A 273 -2.82 5.30 2.66
CA ALA A 273 -1.47 5.80 2.45
C ALA A 273 -0.67 5.76 3.77
N PHE A 274 0.50 5.13 3.74
CA PHE A 274 1.41 5.07 4.87
C PHE A 274 2.55 6.07 4.68
N ILE A 275 2.82 6.85 5.72
CA ILE A 275 4.03 7.67 5.81
C ILE A 275 5.02 7.02 6.78
N ARG A 276 6.31 7.25 6.58
CA ARG A 276 7.35 6.98 7.58
C ARG A 276 7.86 8.30 8.15
N GLY A 277 8.08 8.38 9.46
CA GLY A 277 8.67 9.55 10.10
C GLY A 277 8.24 9.68 11.54
N ALA A 278 7.65 10.83 11.91
CA ALA A 278 7.21 11.11 13.27
C ALA A 278 5.90 11.88 13.28
N VAL A 279 5.03 11.58 14.24
CA VAL A 279 3.82 12.34 14.53
C VAL A 279 3.83 12.67 16.01
N VAL A 280 3.85 13.96 16.34
CA VAL A 280 4.00 14.45 17.72
C VAL A 280 2.96 15.53 18.00
N LEU A 281 2.10 15.28 18.98
CA LEU A 281 1.15 16.26 19.50
C LEU A 281 1.77 16.99 20.69
N SER A 282 1.57 18.31 20.79
CA SER A 282 2.00 19.08 21.97
C SER A 282 1.28 18.59 23.24
N PRO A 283 2.00 18.40 24.37
CA PRO A 283 1.43 17.85 25.60
C PRO A 283 0.47 18.81 26.34
N ALA A 284 0.54 20.11 26.04
CA ALA A 284 -0.42 21.10 26.52
C ALA A 284 -0.61 22.19 25.46
N PRO A 285 -1.82 22.74 25.31
CA PRO A 285 -2.02 23.97 24.57
C PRO A 285 -1.32 25.09 25.32
N SER A 286 -0.31 25.69 24.71
CA SER A 286 0.22 26.98 25.15
C SER A 286 -0.55 28.06 24.39
N ASP A 287 -1.04 29.09 25.10
CA ASP A 287 -1.69 30.25 24.49
C ASP A 287 -2.97 29.93 23.68
N GLY A 288 -3.73 28.91 24.07
CA GLY A 288 -5.02 28.57 23.45
C GLY A 288 -4.90 27.94 22.06
N VAL A 289 -3.73 27.38 21.71
CA VAL A 289 -3.51 26.65 20.46
C VAL A 289 -2.98 25.24 20.69
N ARG A 290 -3.46 24.31 19.86
CA ARG A 290 -2.96 22.93 19.79
C ARG A 290 -2.01 22.80 18.60
N LEU A 291 -0.84 22.24 18.85
CA LEU A 291 0.20 22.02 17.85
C LEU A 291 0.37 20.53 17.55
N LEU A 292 0.40 20.18 16.27
CA LEU A 292 0.68 18.82 15.79
C LEU A 292 1.79 18.86 14.74
N LEU A 293 2.91 18.20 15.03
CA LEU A 293 4.01 18.03 14.10
C LEU A 293 3.88 16.69 13.37
N ILE A 294 3.89 16.74 12.04
CA ILE A 294 3.97 15.56 11.17
C ILE A 294 5.24 15.66 10.33
N ASN A 295 6.21 14.79 10.58
CA ASN A 295 7.40 14.65 9.76
C ASN A 295 7.29 13.42 8.87
N ARG A 296 7.58 13.59 7.58
CA ARG A 296 7.48 12.55 6.54
C ARG A 296 8.81 12.38 5.87
N LEU A 297 9.27 11.14 5.79
CA LEU A 297 10.50 10.74 5.12
C LEU A 297 10.16 10.24 3.72
N CYS A 298 10.94 10.65 2.73
CA CYS A 298 10.87 10.09 1.40
C CYS A 298 11.19 8.59 1.39
N TYR A 299 10.45 7.81 0.59
CA TYR A 299 10.77 6.39 0.37
C TYR A 299 11.82 6.16 -0.74
N ARG A 300 12.08 7.15 -1.59
CA ARG A 300 12.94 7.03 -2.78
C ARG A 300 14.43 7.02 -2.46
N TRP A 301 15.19 6.49 -3.42
CA TRP A 301 16.65 6.42 -3.44
C TRP A 301 17.15 7.00 -4.77
N SER A 302 18.37 7.53 -4.83
CA SER A 302 18.89 8.15 -6.07
C SER A 302 19.71 7.18 -6.91
N GLY A 303 19.39 7.12 -8.20
CA GLY A 303 20.24 6.52 -9.25
C GLY A 303 20.05 5.01 -9.49
N THR A 304 20.54 4.54 -10.63
CA THR A 304 20.56 3.13 -11.05
C THR A 304 21.58 2.26 -10.31
N ARG A 305 22.43 2.87 -9.46
CA ARG A 305 23.41 2.21 -8.58
C ARG A 305 23.26 2.62 -7.11
N TYR A 306 22.08 3.13 -6.75
CA TYR A 306 21.63 3.52 -5.41
C TYR A 306 22.67 4.21 -4.51
N ASN A 307 22.81 5.54 -4.64
CA ASN A 307 23.43 6.37 -3.61
C ASN A 307 22.32 7.02 -2.76
N ARG A 308 22.56 7.13 -1.44
CA ARG A 308 21.68 7.87 -0.52
C ARG A 308 21.84 9.39 -0.66
N ARG A 309 22.89 9.86 -1.36
CA ARG A 309 23.18 11.28 -1.57
C ARG A 309 22.99 11.68 -3.02
N GLY A 310 22.44 12.88 -3.20
CA GLY A 310 22.30 13.54 -4.49
C GLY A 310 20.92 13.38 -5.11
N LEU A 311 20.80 13.96 -6.31
CA LEU A 311 19.64 13.91 -7.17
C LEU A 311 19.54 12.54 -7.83
N ASP A 312 18.32 12.08 -8.05
CA ASP A 312 18.10 10.90 -8.85
C ASP A 312 18.56 11.06 -10.31
N SER A 313 18.74 9.93 -11.00
CA SER A 313 19.05 9.92 -12.42
C SER A 313 17.81 10.08 -13.30
N SER A 314 16.61 10.14 -12.71
CA SER A 314 15.34 10.21 -13.44
C SER A 314 14.99 11.63 -13.88
N GLY A 315 15.73 12.63 -13.39
CA GLY A 315 15.46 14.03 -13.70
C GLY A 315 14.25 14.58 -12.94
N SER A 316 13.75 13.87 -11.92
CA SER A 316 12.63 14.33 -11.10
C SER A 316 12.96 15.56 -10.24
N GLY A 317 14.25 15.89 -10.10
CA GLY A 317 14.71 16.92 -9.19
C GLY A 317 14.64 16.52 -7.72
N ALA A 318 14.15 15.31 -7.40
CA ALA A 318 14.10 14.80 -6.05
C ALA A 318 15.48 14.32 -5.59
N THR A 319 15.83 14.65 -4.36
CA THR A 319 17.00 14.05 -3.71
C THR A 319 16.62 12.74 -3.04
N ALA A 320 17.54 11.78 -2.95
CA ALA A 320 17.25 10.48 -2.33
C ALA A 320 16.79 10.61 -0.87
N ASN A 321 17.54 11.36 -0.08
CA ASN A 321 17.27 11.54 1.33
C ASN A 321 16.66 12.91 1.55
N PHE A 322 15.33 12.99 1.57
CA PHE A 322 14.62 14.20 1.94
C PHE A 322 13.42 13.90 2.84
N SER A 323 12.97 14.93 3.54
CA SER A 323 11.90 14.90 4.51
C SER A 323 11.18 16.24 4.54
N VAL A 324 9.89 16.20 4.88
CA VAL A 324 9.09 17.40 5.13
C VAL A 324 8.46 17.31 6.51
N SER A 325 8.76 18.31 7.33
CA SER A 325 8.17 18.51 8.65
C SER A 325 7.09 19.57 8.56
N THR A 326 5.84 19.18 8.78
CA THR A 326 4.68 20.07 8.78
C THR A 326 4.18 20.27 10.20
N LEU A 327 4.19 21.52 10.65
CA LEU A 327 3.57 21.95 11.89
C LEU A 327 2.14 22.43 11.61
N TRP A 328 1.16 21.73 12.15
CA TRP A 328 -0.23 22.13 12.15
C TRP A 328 -0.58 22.87 13.43
N VAL A 329 -1.32 23.96 13.28
CA VAL A 329 -1.77 24.83 14.37
C VAL A 329 -3.28 24.91 14.33
N PHE A 330 -3.91 24.52 15.44
CA PHE A 330 -5.35 24.56 15.63
C PHE A 330 -5.68 25.46 16.82
N PRO A 331 -6.79 26.20 16.79
CA PRO A 331 -7.34 26.81 18.00
C PRO A 331 -7.74 25.69 18.97
N GLU A 332 -7.58 25.95 20.27
CA GLU A 332 -8.18 25.12 21.30
C GLU A 332 -9.71 25.32 21.25
N ASP A 333 -10.47 24.22 21.11
CA ASP A 333 -11.92 24.29 20.99
C ASP A 333 -12.53 24.94 22.25
N ALA A 334 -13.03 26.18 22.13
CA ALA A 334 -14.07 26.67 23.04
C ALA A 334 -15.33 25.84 22.76
N GLN A 335 -15.77 25.08 23.75
CA GLN A 335 -16.82 24.04 23.69
C GLN A 335 -18.18 24.46 23.09
N ASP A 336 -18.40 25.70 22.61
CA ASP A 336 -19.74 26.29 22.57
C ASP A 336 -20.08 27.20 21.38
N GLN A 337 -19.45 27.08 20.20
CA GLN A 337 -19.91 27.86 19.04
C GLN A 337 -20.21 27.01 17.79
N SER A 338 -21.50 26.83 17.59
CA SER A 338 -22.16 26.53 16.33
C SER A 338 -21.51 27.26 15.14
N ALA A 339 -21.06 26.49 14.15
CA ALA A 339 -20.78 26.93 12.78
C ALA A 339 -19.70 28.01 12.55
N SER A 340 -18.80 28.31 13.49
CA SER A 340 -17.66 29.18 13.21
C SER A 340 -16.57 28.43 12.44
N VAL A 341 -16.17 28.97 11.28
CA VAL A 341 -15.07 28.46 10.43
C VAL A 341 -13.81 28.19 11.28
N ARG A 342 -13.46 26.91 11.48
CA ARG A 342 -12.21 26.52 12.16
C ARG A 342 -11.02 27.00 11.33
N ARG A 343 -10.30 27.99 11.84
CA ARG A 343 -9.06 28.46 11.22
C ARG A 343 -7.95 27.46 11.53
N VAL A 344 -7.38 26.87 10.49
CA VAL A 344 -6.22 25.97 10.60
C VAL A 344 -5.06 26.64 9.88
N ALA A 345 -3.88 26.61 10.49
CA ALA A 345 -2.64 27.00 9.84
C ALA A 345 -1.70 25.80 9.76
N ALA A 346 -0.98 25.68 8.65
CA ALA A 346 0.04 24.67 8.47
C ALA A 346 1.32 25.31 7.92
N PHE A 347 2.45 24.96 8.51
CA PHE A 347 3.76 25.43 8.11
C PHE A 347 4.68 24.24 7.82
N SER A 348 5.28 24.20 6.63
CA SER A 348 6.11 23.07 6.19
C SER A 348 7.57 23.48 6.03
N ILE A 349 8.47 22.70 6.61
CA ILE A 349 9.93 22.81 6.46
C ILE A 349 10.43 21.59 5.69
N LEU A 350 11.18 21.83 4.62
CA LEU A 350 11.84 20.78 3.86
C LEU A 350 13.31 20.63 4.31
N ARG A 351 13.74 19.39 4.52
CA ARG A 351 15.13 19.03 4.80
C ARG A 351 15.53 17.87 3.91
N GLY A 352 16.66 17.98 3.21
CA GLY A 352 17.16 16.87 2.41
C GLY A 352 18.64 17.00 2.05
N SER A 353 19.09 16.10 1.19
CA SER A 353 20.44 16.18 0.63
C SER A 353 20.59 17.46 -0.19
N VAL A 354 21.83 17.93 -0.28
CA VAL A 354 22.15 19.00 -1.24
C VAL A 354 21.88 18.46 -2.65
N PRO A 355 21.17 19.20 -3.52
CA PRO A 355 20.81 18.75 -4.87
C PRO A 355 22.02 18.77 -5.81
N ARG A 356 22.98 17.87 -5.55
CA ARG A 356 24.13 17.59 -6.41
C ARG A 356 23.90 16.27 -7.14
N ARG A 357 24.58 16.05 -8.27
CA ARG A 357 24.57 14.74 -8.92
C ARG A 357 25.04 13.65 -7.93
N TRP A 358 24.38 12.50 -7.97
CA TRP A 358 24.67 11.34 -7.10
C TRP A 358 26.08 10.75 -7.31
N GLN A 359 26.69 11.02 -8.48
CA GLN A 359 28.07 10.65 -8.79
C GLN A 359 29.03 11.55 -8.02
N GLN A 360 29.29 11.18 -6.78
CA GLN A 360 30.27 11.81 -5.90
C GLN A 360 31.35 10.79 -5.54
N PRO A 361 32.62 11.19 -5.40
CA PRO A 361 33.62 10.34 -4.78
C PRO A 361 33.11 9.88 -3.41
N ALA A 362 33.23 8.58 -3.11
CA ALA A 362 32.93 8.08 -1.77
C ALA A 362 34.06 8.56 -0.85
N ASN A 363 33.79 9.61 -0.06
CA ASN A 363 34.72 10.12 0.95
C ASN A 363 34.77 9.18 2.15
#